data_AF-A0A927B6L7-F1
#
_entry.id   AF-A0A927B6L7-F1
#
_cell.length_a   1.000
_cell.length_b   1.000
_cell.length_c   1.000
_cell.angle_alpha   90.00
_cell.angle_beta   90.00
_cell.angle_gamma   90.00
#
_symmetry.space_group_name_H-M   'P 1'
#
loop_
_entity.id
_entity.type
_entity.pdbx_description
1 polymer ?
#
loop_
_entity_poly.entity_id
_entity_poly.type
_entity_poly.pdbx_seq_one_letter_code
_entity_poly.pdbx_strand_id
1 'polypeptide(L)' 'MRTAQPRRFKTITEFHQFRGLPKPEHPLVSVINVANMMPLPDAETNMVNDFYPLP' A
#
# COMPACT_ATOMS: atom_id res chain seq x y z
N MET A 1 11.51 1.90 -24.39
CA MET A 1 10.61 1.12 -23.50
C MET A 1 10.06 2.09 -22.47
N ARG A 2 8.73 2.20 -22.32
CA ARG A 2 8.13 3.14 -21.36
C ARG A 2 8.10 2.46 -20.00
N THR A 3 9.06 2.76 -19.13
CA THR A 3 9.04 2.31 -17.73
C THR A 3 7.82 2.92 -17.06
N ALA A 4 6.90 2.07 -16.60
CA ALA A 4 5.80 2.52 -15.76
C ALA A 4 6.38 3.07 -14.46
N GLN A 5 6.12 4.34 -14.18
CA GLN A 5 6.59 4.96 -12.95
C GLN A 5 5.90 4.26 -11.76
N PRO A 6 6.66 3.83 -10.74
CA PRO A 6 6.08 3.18 -9.58
C PRO A 6 5.13 4.13 -8.86
N ARG A 7 4.01 3.61 -8.36
CA ARG A 7 3.08 4.39 -7.54
C ARG A 7 3.72 4.59 -6.16
N ARG A 8 3.93 5.84 -5.77
CA ARG A 8 4.53 6.19 -4.49
C ARG A 8 3.47 6.54 -3.46
N PHE A 9 3.57 5.96 -2.28
CA PHE A 9 2.72 6.22 -1.12
C PHE A 9 3.53 6.93 -0.05
N LYS A 10 3.12 8.13 0.31
CA LYS A 10 3.80 8.95 1.33
C LYS A 10 3.32 8.62 2.74
N THR A 11 2.10 8.12 2.86
CA THR A 11 1.49 7.85 4.17
C THR A 11 0.81 6.48 4.21
N ILE A 12 0.67 5.93 5.41
CA ILE A 12 -0.08 4.70 5.67
C ILE A 12 -1.54 4.86 5.22
N THR A 13 -2.15 6.03 5.44
CA THR A 13 -3.53 6.31 5.03
C THR A 13 -3.74 6.22 3.52
N GLU A 14 -2.83 6.76 2.71
CA GLU A 14 -2.90 6.65 1.25
C GLU A 14 -2.85 5.19 0.79
N PHE A 15 -1.99 4.38 1.42
CA PHE A 15 -1.91 2.96 1.14
C PHE A 15 -3.21 2.23 1.51
N HIS A 16 -3.78 2.52 2.68
CA HIS A 16 -5.05 1.93 3.10
C HIS A 16 -6.19 2.27 2.14
N GLN A 17 -6.29 3.52 1.70
CA GLN A 17 -7.29 3.95 0.71
C GLN A 17 -7.13 3.21 -0.61
N PHE A 18 -5.89 3.09 -1.10
CA PHE A 18 -5.60 2.36 -2.33
C PHE A 18 -5.93 0.86 -2.22
N ARG A 19 -5.65 0.25 -1.06
CA ARG A 19 -5.93 -1.17 -0.82
C ARG A 19 -7.38 -1.45 -0.38
N GLY A 20 -8.24 -0.43 -0.28
CA GLY A 20 -9.61 -0.57 0.21
C GLY A 20 -9.70 -1.01 1.67
N LEU A 21 -8.65 -0.77 2.46
CA LEU A 21 -8.58 -1.12 3.86
C LEU A 21 -9.28 -0.05 4.72
N PRO A 22 -9.83 -0.43 5.90
CA PRO A 22 -10.33 0.54 6.86
C PRO A 22 -9.21 1.51 7.27
N LYS A 23 -9.57 2.71 7.74
CA LYS A 23 -8.57 3.68 8.21
C LYS A 23 -7.68 3.05 9.30
N PRO A 24 -6.38 3.36 9.32
CA PRO A 24 -5.50 2.87 10.38
C PRO A 24 -5.98 3.40 11.74
N GLU A 25 -5.93 2.54 12.76
CA GLU A 25 -6.32 2.91 14.12
C GLU A 25 -5.33 3.88 14.78
N HIS A 26 -4.07 3.82 14.36
CA HIS A 26 -3.01 4.70 14.85
C HIS A 26 -2.34 5.48 13.71
N PRO A 27 -1.99 6.77 13.90
CA PRO A 27 -1.42 7.59 12.83
C PRO A 27 -0.06 7.12 12.28
N LEU A 28 0.75 6.47 13.13
CA LEU A 28 2.15 6.11 12.82
C LEU A 28 2.38 4.62 12.60
N VAL A 29 1.42 3.77 12.95
CA VAL A 29 1.54 2.31 12.82
C VAL A 29 0.20 1.74 12.39
N SER A 30 0.23 0.73 11.54
CA SER A 30 -0.96 0.00 11.13
C SER A 30 -0.66 -1.48 11.06
N VAL A 31 -1.59 -2.28 11.54
CA VAL A 31 -1.54 -3.73 11.48
C VAL A 31 -2.72 -4.18 10.64
N ILE A 32 -2.43 -4.98 9.62
CA ILE A 32 -3.40 -5.42 8.63
C ILE A 32 -3.27 -6.92 8.43
N ASN A 33 -4.41 -7.59 8.31
CA ASN A 33 -4.41 -9.00 7.94
C ASN A 33 -4.18 -9.13 6.43
N VAL A 34 -3.04 -9.70 6.04
CA VAL A 34 -2.67 -9.89 4.63
C VAL A 34 -3.67 -10.78 3.89
N ALA A 35 -4.34 -11.70 4.59
CA ALA A 35 -5.39 -12.54 4.01
C ALA A 35 -6.60 -11.72 3.53
N ASN A 36 -6.80 -10.51 4.04
CA ASN A 36 -7.88 -9.60 3.63
C ASN A 36 -7.50 -8.75 2.40
N MET A 37 -6.27 -8.85 1.90
CA MET A 37 -5.83 -8.08 0.74
C MET A 37 -6.19 -8.79 -0.56
N MET A 38 -6.86 -8.09 -1.45
CA MET A 38 -7.12 -8.60 -2.80
C MET A 38 -5.84 -8.57 -3.66
N PRO A 39 -5.68 -9.55 -4.58
CA PRO A 39 -4.62 -9.52 -5.59
C PRO A 39 -4.73 -8.24 -6.42
N LEU A 40 -3.58 -7.62 -6.71
CA LEU A 40 -3.50 -6.48 -7.63
C LEU A 40 -3.16 -6.99 -9.03
N PRO A 41 -3.62 -6.30 -10.09
CA PRO A 41 -3.08 -6.49 -11.44
C PRO A 41 -1.57 -6.22 -11.45
N ASP A 42 -0.80 -6.93 -12.29
CA ASP A 42 0.66 -6.77 -12.38
C ASP A 42 1.14 -5.33 -12.63
N ALA A 43 0.31 -4.53 -13.30
CA ALA A 43 0.59 -3.12 -13.57
C ALA A 43 0.54 -2.23 -12.31
N GLU A 44 -0.11 -2.69 -11.24
CA GLU A 44 -0.29 -1.98 -9.98
C GLU A 44 0.64 -2.46 -8.86
N THR A 45 1.41 -3.53 -9.10
CA THR A 45 2.34 -4.12 -8.13
C THR A 45 3.63 -3.30 -7.97
N ASN A 46 3.92 -2.39 -8.89
CA ASN A 46 5.11 -1.54 -8.82
C ASN A 46 4.85 -0.34 -7.88
N MET A 47 5.13 -0.54 -6.60
CA MET A 47 4.83 0.41 -5.52
C MET A 47 6.09 0.79 -4.74
N VAL A 48 6.17 2.05 -4.32
CA VAL A 48 7.19 2.55 -3.39
C VAL A 48 6.48 3.13 -2.18
N ASN A 49 6.81 2.66 -0.98
CA ASN A 49 6.25 3.16 0.27
C ASN A 49 7.32 3.99 1.00
N ASP A 50 6.96 5.20 1.44
CA ASP A 50 7.82 6.04 2.29
C ASP A 50 7.75 5.65 3.78
N PHE A 51 7.13 4.50 4.06
CA PHE A 51 7.06 3.83 5.35
C PHE A 51 7.55 2.38 5.17
N TYR A 52 7.99 1.76 6.26
CA TYR A 52 8.55 0.43 6.23
C TYR A 52 7.46 -0.64 6.44
N PRO A 53 7.14 -1.48 5.44
CA PRO A 53 6.31 -2.65 5.66
C PRO A 53 7.10 -3.69 6.46
N LEU A 54 6.47 -4.27 7.48
CA LEU A 54 7.02 -5.40 8.21
C LEU A 54 6.54 -6.71 7.54
N PRO A 55 7.41 -7.74 7.45
CA PRO A 55 7.06 -9.04 6.88
C PRO A 55 6.13 -9.87 7.79
#